data_AF-A0A1Q3U0I4-F1
#
_entry.id   AF-A0A1Q3U0I4-F1
#
_cell.length_a   1.000
_cell.length_b   1.000
_cell.length_c   1.000
_cell.angle_alpha   90.00
_cell.angle_beta   90.00
_cell.angle_gamma   90.00
#
_symmetry.space_group_name_H-M   'P 1'
#
loop_
_entity.id
_entity.type
_entity.pdbx_description
1 polymer ?
#
loop_
_entity_poly.entity_id
_entity_poly.type
_entity_poly.pdbx_seq_one_letter_code
_entity_poly.pdbx_strand_id
1 'polypeptide(L)' 'MTAYNRQPFIAEAIESVIASTYQNWELIIVDDCSNDDTVSIAKSYLLKDNRIQVFENKKNLGDYPNRNLVA' A
#
# COMPACT_ATOMS: atom_id res chain seq x y z
N MET A 1 -3.58 3.96 -2.12
CA MET A 1 -2.49 3.67 -3.08
C MET A 1 -2.67 2.26 -3.62
N THR A 2 -2.73 2.08 -4.94
CA THR A 2 -2.72 0.75 -5.55
C THR A 2 -1.28 0.29 -5.79
N ALA A 3 -1.01 -0.99 -5.56
CA ALA A 3 0.31 -1.58 -5.72
C ALA A 3 0.22 -2.87 -6.55
N TYR A 4 1.20 -3.05 -7.45
CA TYR A 4 1.42 -4.28 -8.21
C TYR A 4 2.88 -4.31 -8.66
N ASN A 5 3.65 -5.27 -8.14
CA ASN A 5 5.09 -5.42 -8.38
C ASN A 5 5.89 -4.11 -8.23
N ARG A 6 5.76 -3.46 -7.06
CA ARG A 6 6.36 -2.17 -6.71
C ARG A 6 7.48 -2.29 -5.66
N GLN A 7 8.06 -3.48 -5.45
CA GLN A 7 9.13 -3.73 -4.49
C GLN A 7 10.21 -2.63 -4.41
N PRO A 8 10.78 -2.13 -5.52
CA PRO A 8 11.85 -1.13 -5.44
C PRO A 8 11.41 0.26 -4.94
N PHE A 9 10.11 0.58 -4.97
CA PHE A 9 9.62 1.95 -4.71
C PHE A 9 8.63 2.03 -3.55
N ILE A 10 8.01 0.93 -3.16
CA ILE A 10 6.91 0.92 -2.19
C ILE A 10 7.35 1.44 -0.82
N ALA A 11 8.58 1.13 -0.38
CA ALA A 11 9.13 1.64 0.88
C ALA A 11 9.29 3.17 0.85
N GLU A 12 9.97 3.71 -0.17
CA GLU A 12 10.20 5.15 -0.29
C GLU A 12 8.88 5.94 -0.39
N ALA A 13 7.90 5.40 -1.11
CA ALA A 13 6.58 6.01 -1.21
C ALA A 13 5.86 6.09 0.15
N ILE A 14 5.93 5.02 0.96
CA ILE A 14 5.35 5.00 2.31
C ILE A 14 6.07 6.00 3.23
N GLU A 15 7.41 5.98 3.24
CA GLU A 15 8.22 6.90 4.06
C GLU A 15 7.95 8.36 3.70
N SER A 16 7.74 8.67 2.42
CA SER A 16 7.37 10.00 1.95
C SER A 16 6.03 10.49 2.53
N VAL A 17 5.02 9.61 2.59
CA VAL A 17 3.73 9.93 3.23
C VAL A 17 3.90 10.14 4.74
N ILE A 18 4.67 9.28 5.40
CA ILE A 18 4.96 9.39 6.84
C ILE A 18 5.66 10.71 7.18
N ALA A 19 6.62 11.12 6.35
CA ALA A 19 7.40 12.34 6.52
C ALA A 19 6.63 13.63 6.17
N SER A 20 5.39 13.54 5.68
CA SER A 20 4.57 14.69 5.33
C SER A 20 4.32 15.61 6.55
N THR A 21 4.31 16.92 6.33
CA THR A 21 4.01 17.89 7.40
C THR A 21 2.55 17.87 7.83
N TYR A 22 1.65 17.39 6.98
CA TYR A 22 0.25 17.12 7.33
C TYR A 22 0.14 15.74 7.99
N GLN A 23 -0.44 15.65 9.18
CA GLN A 23 -0.42 14.44 10.01
C GLN A 23 -1.79 13.74 10.13
N ASN A 24 -2.87 14.40 9.70
CA ASN A 24 -4.22 13.86 9.78
C ASN A 24 -4.60 13.08 8.51
N TRP A 25 -3.93 11.96 8.29
CA TRP A 25 -4.15 11.10 7.12
C TRP A 25 -4.25 9.63 7.52
N GLU A 26 -4.78 8.85 6.60
CA GLU A 26 -4.74 7.40 6.60
C GLU A 26 -4.14 6.94 5.26
N LEU A 27 -3.22 5.97 5.31
CA LEU A 27 -2.59 5.41 4.12
C LEU A 27 -3.12 4.00 3.89
N ILE A 28 -4.06 3.89 2.97
CA ILE A 28 -4.62 2.62 2.54
C ILE A 28 -3.84 2.13 1.32
N ILE A 29 -3.23 0.96 1.42
CA ILE A 29 -2.47 0.28 0.36
C ILE A 29 -3.28 -0.93 -0.10
N VAL A 30 -3.48 -1.06 -1.40
CA VAL A 30 -4.26 -2.15 -2.00
C VAL A 30 -3.41 -2.85 -3.06
N ASP A 31 -2.99 -4.08 -2.76
CA ASP A 31 -2.14 -4.89 -3.62
C ASP A 31 -2.97 -5.76 -4.58
N ASP A 32 -2.57 -5.78 -5.84
CA ASP A 32 -3.26 -6.50 -6.92
C ASP A 32 -2.61 -7.84 -7.29
N CYS A 33 -2.31 -8.65 -6.29
CA CYS A 33 -1.61 -9.94 -6.41
C CYS A 33 -0.17 -9.79 -6.94
N SER A 34 0.63 -8.96 -6.27
CA SER A 34 2.07 -8.90 -6.53
C SER A 34 2.74 -10.25 -6.30
N ASN A 35 3.72 -10.57 -7.15
CA ASN A 35 4.54 -11.79 -7.04
C ASN A 35 5.96 -11.49 -6.51
N ASP A 36 6.21 -10.27 -6.08
CA ASP A 36 7.47 -9.78 -5.50
C ASP A 36 7.27 -9.41 -4.02
N ASP A 37 8.27 -8.78 -3.39
CA ASP A 37 8.20 -8.45 -1.97
C ASP A 37 7.32 -7.23 -1.65
N THR A 38 6.54 -6.70 -2.61
CA THR A 38 5.71 -5.50 -2.42
C THR A 38 4.81 -5.59 -1.18
N VAL A 39 4.08 -6.70 -1.05
CA VAL A 39 3.16 -6.93 0.07
C VAL A 39 3.92 -7.06 1.39
N SER A 40 5.01 -7.83 1.40
CA SER A 40 5.84 -8.06 2.58
C SER A 40 6.41 -6.75 3.11
N ILE A 41 6.92 -5.89 2.21
CA ILE A 41 7.42 -4.56 2.56
C ILE A 41 6.27 -3.72 3.11
N ALA A 42 5.14 -3.61 2.41
CA ALA A 42 3.99 -2.82 2.86
C ALA A 42 3.48 -3.25 4.25
N LYS A 43 3.37 -4.57 4.51
CA LYS A 43 2.95 -5.11 5.81
C LYS A 43 3.93 -4.78 6.94
N SER A 44 5.23 -4.69 6.66
CA SER A 44 6.22 -4.31 7.68
C SER A 44 5.94 -2.92 8.27
N TYR A 45 5.26 -2.05 7.54
CA TYR A 45 4.89 -0.71 7.98
C TYR A 45 3.65 -0.67 8.88
N LEU A 46 2.79 -1.71 8.86
CA LEU A 46 1.66 -1.84 9.78
C LEU A 46 2.10 -1.87 11.26
N LEU A 47 3.32 -2.36 11.51
CA LEU A 47 3.92 -2.41 12.85
C LEU A 47 4.55 -1.08 13.27
N LYS A 48 4.85 -0.19 12.30
CA LYS A 48 5.54 1.09 12.53
C LYS A 48 4.56 2.26 12.70
N ASP A 49 3.44 2.23 11.99
CA ASP A 49 2.46 3.31 12.01
C ASP A 49 1.03 2.73 11.89
N ASN A 50 0.18 3.04 12.87
CA ASN A 50 -1.19 2.52 12.93
C ASN A 50 -2.16 3.21 11.95
N ARG A 51 -1.72 4.27 11.26
CA ARG A 51 -2.48 4.95 10.20
C ARG A 51 -2.35 4.25 8.85
N ILE A 52 -1.56 3.18 8.77
CA ILE A 52 -1.34 2.42 7.54
C ILE A 52 -2.23 1.18 7.57
N GLN A 53 -2.95 0.95 6.47
CA GLN A 53 -3.72 -0.27 6.24
C GLN A 53 -3.27 -0.91 4.93
N VAL A 54 -3.17 -2.24 4.90
CA VAL A 54 -2.76 -3.00 3.72
C VAL A 54 -3.81 -4.06 3.42
N PHE A 55 -4.31 -4.04 2.20
CA PHE A 55 -5.28 -4.99 1.66
C PHE A 55 -4.65 -5.72 0.48
N GLU A 56 -4.93 -7.01 0.37
CA GLU A 56 -4.50 -7.83 -0.77
C GLU A 56 -5.74 -8.38 -1.48
N ASN A 57 -5.77 -8.18 -2.81
CA ASN A 57 -6.80 -8.79 -3.62
C ASN A 57 -6.52 -10.30 -3.77
N LYS A 58 -7.60 -11.10 -3.80
CA LYS A 58 -7.51 -12.54 -4.06
C LYS A 58 -7.28 -12.89 -5.54
N LYS A 59 -7.48 -11.91 -6.43
CA LYS A 59 -7.33 -12.02 -7.88
C LYS A 59 -6.80 -10.68 -8.41
N ASN A 60 -6.03 -10.71 -9.49
CA ASN A 60 -5.64 -9.48 -10.18
C ASN A 60 -6.88 -8.88 -10.84
N LEU A 61 -7.27 -7.69 -10.39
CA LEU A 61 -8.47 -6.97 -10.84
C LEU A 61 -8.13 -5.79 -11.77
N GLY A 62 -6.85 -5.42 -11.90
CA GLY A 62 -6.41 -4.22 -12.60
C GLY A 62 -6.62 -2.94 -11.78
N ASP A 63 -6.12 -1.80 -12.27
CA ASP A 63 -5.98 -0.57 -11.46
C ASP A 63 -7.33 0.04 -11.02
N TYR A 64 -8.33 0.16 -11.92
CA TYR A 64 -9.60 0.81 -11.58
C TYR A 64 -10.45 0.02 -10.57
N PRO A 65 -10.67 -1.29 -10.74
CA PRO A 65 -11.44 -2.05 -9.75
C PRO A 65 -10.71 -2.16 -8.40
N ASN A 66 -9.37 -2.20 -8.42
CA ASN A 66 -8.55 -2.22 -7.20
C ASN A 66 -8.75 -0.95 -6.34
N ARG A 67 -8.93 0.21 -6.97
CA ARG A 67 -9.24 1.47 -6.25
C ARG A 67 -10.63 1.49 -5.63
N ASN A 68 -11.62 0.85 -6.25
CA ASN A 68 -13.01 0.88 -5.81
C ASN A 68 -13.32 -0.08 -4.65
N LEU A 69 -12.42 -1.02 -4.34
CA LEU A 69 -12.64 -1.99 -3.25
C LEU A 69 -12.48 -1.37 -1.85
N VAL A 70 -11.84 -0.21 -1.77
CA VAL A 70 -11.44 0.40 -0.49
C VAL A 70 -11.89 1.85 -0.37
N ALA A 71 -12.77 2.27 -1.29
CA ALA A 71 -13.43 3.58 -1.31
C ALA A 71 -14.78 3.54 -0.56
#